data_AF-A0A3D1JL96-F1
#
_entry.id   AF-A0A3D1JL96-F1
#
_cell.length_a   1.000
_cell.length_b   1.000
_cell.length_c   1.000
_cell.angle_alpha   90.00
_cell.angle_beta   90.00
_cell.angle_gamma   90.00
#
_symmetry.space_group_name_H-M   'P 1'
#
loop_
_entity.id
_entity.type
_entity.pdbx_description
1 polymer ?
#
loop_
_entity_poly.entity_id
_entity_poly.type
_entity_poly.pdbx_seq_one_letter_code
_entity_poly.pdbx_strand_id
1 'polypeptide(L)'
;FFPEERRAQLLMDLSLNLRAMVSQRLIPKQDGKGRAAAVEVMLNTPLIADLIFKGEVSEIKEIMKKSRNLGMQTFDQALFDLFESNVISYEDALRNADSLNDLRLQIKLSSQRAKTTDLSSGTEHFAIV
;
A
#
# COMPACT_ATOMS: atom_id res chain seq x y z
N PHE A 1 -28.63 0.07 3.10
CA PHE A 1 -28.34 1.02 2.01
C PHE A 1 -28.79 2.41 2.45
N PHE A 2 -27.99 3.45 2.21
CA PHE A 2 -28.39 4.84 2.49
C PHE A 2 -29.27 5.36 1.35
N PRO A 3 -30.33 6.15 1.63
CA PRO A 3 -31.08 6.84 0.59
C PRO A 3 -30.14 7.73 -0.23
N GLU A 4 -30.26 7.71 -1.56
CA GLU A 4 -29.39 8.46 -2.47
C GLU A 4 -29.44 9.97 -2.20
N GLU A 5 -30.62 10.47 -1.82
CA GLU A 5 -30.89 11.85 -1.38
C GLU A 5 -29.99 12.31 -0.22
N ARG A 6 -29.56 11.38 0.65
CA ARG A 6 -28.71 11.69 1.81
C ARG A 6 -27.21 11.58 1.52
N ARG A 7 -26.83 11.12 0.32
CA ARG A 7 -25.42 10.90 -0.04
C ARG A 7 -24.61 12.19 0.02
N ALA A 8 -25.14 13.29 -0.51
CA ALA A 8 -24.45 14.58 -0.51
C ALA A 8 -24.20 15.10 0.91
N GLN A 9 -25.20 15.00 1.79
CA GLN A 9 -25.05 15.38 3.20
C GLN A 9 -24.01 14.51 3.91
N LEU A 10 -24.02 13.20 3.69
CA LEU A 10 -23.06 12.29 4.28
C LEU A 10 -21.61 12.58 3.82
N LEU A 11 -21.41 12.91 2.55
CA LEU A 11 -20.09 13.30 2.04
C LEU A 11 -19.62 14.63 2.61
N MET A 12 -20.52 15.60 2.80
CA MET A 12 -20.22 16.86 3.49
C MET A 12 -19.83 16.64 4.95
N ASP A 13 -20.57 15.81 5.67
CA ASP A 13 -20.25 15.50 7.07
C ASP A 13 -18.90 14.78 7.17
N LEU A 14 -18.61 13.85 6.26
CA LEU A 14 -17.33 13.16 6.22
C LEU A 14 -16.17 14.10 5.89
N SER A 15 -16.31 15.00 4.90
CA SER A 15 -15.22 15.90 4.52
C SER A 15 -14.83 16.86 5.65
N LEU A 16 -15.79 17.28 6.46
CA LEU A 16 -15.57 18.22 7.56
C LEU A 16 -15.04 17.53 8.83
N ASN A 17 -15.49 16.31 9.13
CA ASN A 17 -15.25 15.69 10.43
C ASN A 17 -14.22 14.56 10.42
N LEU A 18 -13.92 13.96 9.27
CA LEU A 18 -12.89 12.93 9.17
C LEU A 18 -11.52 13.55 9.50
N ARG A 19 -10.71 12.86 10.29
CA ARG A 19 -9.32 13.27 10.55
C ARG A 19 -8.33 12.43 9.76
N ALA A 20 -8.52 11.12 9.82
CA ALA A 20 -7.71 10.14 9.13
C ALA A 20 -8.50 8.85 8.98
N MET A 21 -8.09 8.02 8.01
CA MET A 21 -8.52 6.64 7.88
C MET A 21 -7.28 5.75 7.94
N VAL A 22 -7.32 4.76 8.83
CA VAL A 22 -6.24 3.78 9.01
C VAL A 22 -6.81 2.41 8.72
N SER A 23 -6.29 1.76 7.69
CA SER A 23 -6.69 0.43 7.26
C SER A 23 -5.54 -0.54 7.49
N GLN A 24 -5.82 -1.72 8.04
CA GLN A 24 -4.78 -2.70 8.41
C GLN A 24 -5.06 -4.07 7.80
N ARG A 25 -4.01 -4.73 7.30
CA ARG A 25 -4.02 -6.13 6.86
C ARG A 25 -2.93 -6.90 7.60
N LEU A 26 -3.31 -8.01 8.24
CA LEU A 26 -2.36 -8.87 8.95
C LEU A 26 -1.87 -9.99 8.06
N ILE A 27 -0.58 -9.94 7.72
CA ILE A 27 0.08 -10.83 6.76
C ILE A 27 1.01 -11.77 7.52
N PRO A 28 1.00 -13.09 7.22
CA PRO A 28 1.98 -14.01 7.80
C PRO A 28 3.40 -13.51 7.60
N LYS A 29 4.21 -13.54 8.66
CA LYS A 29 5.64 -13.26 8.52
C LYS A 29 6.33 -14.43 7.82
N GLN A 30 7.33 -14.14 7.00
CA GLN A 30 8.07 -15.17 6.27
C GLN A 30 8.89 -16.10 7.17
N ASP A 31 9.16 -15.70 8.43
CA ASP A 31 9.81 -16.54 9.44
C ASP A 31 8.85 -17.53 10.13
N GLY A 32 7.57 -17.50 9.76
CA GLY A 32 6.50 -18.32 10.35
C GLY A 32 6.09 -17.90 11.77
N LYS A 33 6.69 -16.85 12.35
CA LYS A 33 6.48 -16.43 13.74
C LYS A 33 5.59 -15.19 13.83
N GLY A 34 4.29 -15.43 13.67
CA GLY A 34 3.26 -14.42 13.84
C GLY A 34 2.91 -13.68 12.55
N ARG A 35 2.44 -12.44 12.69
CA ARG A 35 1.96 -11.62 11.57
C ARG A 35 2.56 -10.21 11.61
N ALA A 36 2.71 -9.61 10.44
CA ALA A 36 3.04 -8.21 10.28
C ALA A 36 1.79 -7.43 9.83
N ALA A 37 1.63 -6.21 10.31
CA ALA A 37 0.57 -5.33 9.85
C ALA A 37 1.07 -4.50 8.66
N ALA A 38 0.49 -4.73 7.48
CA ALA A 38 0.52 -3.74 6.41
C ALA A 38 -0.53 -2.68 6.73
N VAL A 39 -0.12 -1.42 6.84
CA VAL A 39 -0.98 -0.31 7.26
C VAL A 39 -1.08 0.71 6.13
N GLU A 40 -2.30 1.02 5.74
CA GLU A 40 -2.63 2.15 4.88
C GLU A 40 -3.12 3.30 5.76
N VAL A 41 -2.60 4.50 5.50
CA VAL A 41 -2.90 5.72 6.26
C VAL A 41 -3.27 6.82 5.29
N MET A 42 -4.52 7.29 5.38
CA MET A 42 -5.01 8.47 4.69
C MET A 42 -5.26 9.56 5.73
N LEU A 43 -4.79 10.78 5.47
CA LEU A 43 -5.04 11.96 6.31
C LEU A 43 -6.02 12.90 5.60
N ASN A 44 -6.96 13.49 6.32
CA ASN A 44 -7.93 14.40 5.75
C ASN A 44 -7.33 15.80 5.55
N THR A 45 -6.46 15.95 4.56
CA THR A 45 -5.94 17.27 4.13
C THR A 45 -7.03 18.07 3.40
N PRO A 46 -6.87 19.39 3.21
CA PRO A 46 -7.87 20.19 2.49
C PRO A 46 -8.22 19.63 1.10
N LEU A 47 -7.25 19.08 0.37
CA LEU A 47 -7.49 18.45 -0.93
C LEU A 47 -8.30 17.15 -0.80
N ILE A 48 -7.98 16.30 0.18
CA ILE A 48 -8.75 15.07 0.42
C ILE A 48 -10.19 15.40 0.85
N ALA A 49 -10.38 16.41 1.70
CA ALA A 49 -11.69 16.85 2.13
C ALA A 49 -12.55 17.31 0.92
N ASP A 50 -11.95 18.07 0.00
CA ASP A 50 -12.62 18.50 -1.24
C ASP A 50 -13.02 17.32 -2.13
N LEU A 51 -12.13 16.34 -2.32
CA LEU A 51 -12.44 15.11 -3.07
C LEU A 51 -13.55 14.28 -2.41
N ILE A 52 -13.56 14.17 -1.08
CA ILE A 52 -14.64 13.50 -0.34
C ILE A 52 -15.96 14.24 -0.56
N PHE A 53 -15.96 15.57 -0.41
CA PHE A 53 -17.16 16.41 -0.60
C PHE A 53 -17.77 16.24 -1.99
N LYS A 54 -16.94 16.21 -3.04
CA LYS A 54 -17.35 16.00 -4.44
C LYS A 54 -17.71 14.54 -4.75
N GLY A 55 -17.30 13.60 -3.90
CA GLY A 55 -17.48 12.17 -4.11
C GLY A 55 -16.48 11.55 -5.10
N GLU A 56 -15.37 12.23 -5.38
CA GLU A 56 -14.29 11.85 -6.30
C GLU A 56 -13.29 10.90 -5.62
N VAL A 57 -13.80 9.86 -4.96
CA VAL A 57 -13.03 8.94 -4.09
C VAL A 57 -11.93 8.20 -4.85
N SER A 58 -12.09 7.99 -6.17
CA SER A 58 -11.08 7.33 -7.01
C SER A 58 -9.75 8.09 -7.07
N GLU A 59 -9.77 9.42 -6.92
CA GLU A 59 -8.56 10.25 -7.00
C GLU A 59 -7.73 10.22 -5.71
N ILE A 60 -8.35 9.91 -4.58
CA ILE A 60 -7.72 9.91 -3.25
C ILE A 60 -6.48 9.02 -3.23
N LYS A 61 -6.53 7.85 -3.89
CA LYS A 61 -5.41 6.90 -3.88
C LYS A 61 -4.16 7.48 -4.54
N GLU A 62 -4.30 8.23 -5.64
CA GLU A 62 -3.16 8.87 -6.30
C GLU A 62 -2.58 10.02 -5.46
N ILE A 63 -3.43 10.76 -4.75
CA ILE A 63 -2.97 11.79 -3.79
C ILE A 63 -2.18 11.13 -2.65
N MET A 64 -2.68 10.03 -2.08
CA MET A 64 -1.97 9.28 -1.03
C MET A 64 -0.60 8.80 -1.49
N LYS A 65 -0.50 8.22 -2.70
CA LYS A 65 0.78 7.76 -3.25
C LYS A 65 1.85 8.87 -3.27
N LYS A 66 1.46 10.09 -3.62
CA LYS A 66 2.34 11.27 -3.72
C LYS A 66 2.62 11.95 -2.38
N SER A 67 1.78 11.73 -1.37
CA SER A 67 1.79 12.45 -0.09
C SER A 67 2.50 11.69 1.03
N ARG A 68 3.45 10.81 0.69
CA ARG A 68 4.16 9.98 1.67
C ARG A 68 4.97 10.79 2.68
N ASN A 69 5.50 11.93 2.25
CA ASN A 69 6.18 12.91 3.11
C ASN A 69 5.25 13.56 4.16
N LEU A 70 3.94 13.57 3.91
CA LEU A 70 2.93 14.06 4.87
C LEU A 70 2.47 12.96 5.85
N GLY A 71 3.06 11.76 5.78
CA GLY A 71 2.69 10.62 6.62
C GLY A 71 1.55 9.76 6.06
N MET A 72 1.13 10.00 4.82
CA MET A 72 0.23 9.07 4.13
C MET A 72 0.98 7.84 3.62
N GLN A 73 0.27 6.75 3.44
CA GLN A 73 0.83 5.51 2.90
C GLN A 73 -0.29 4.68 2.31
N THR A 74 -0.12 4.16 1.09
CA THR A 74 -1.06 3.17 0.52
C THR A 74 -0.70 1.75 0.94
N PHE A 75 -1.64 0.80 0.81
CA PHE A 75 -1.32 -0.61 1.01
C PHE A 75 -0.16 -1.11 0.15
N ASP A 76 -0.14 -0.79 -1.15
CA ASP A 76 0.93 -1.23 -2.06
C ASP A 76 2.30 -0.72 -1.59
N GLN A 77 2.37 0.52 -1.09
CA GLN A 77 3.58 1.08 -0.50
C GLN A 77 3.98 0.35 0.79
N ALA A 78 3.05 0.08 1.69
CA ALA A 78 3.31 -0.67 2.92
C ALA A 78 3.78 -2.11 2.65
N LEU A 79 3.18 -2.78 1.67
CA LEU A 79 3.56 -4.12 1.23
C LEU A 79 4.96 -4.14 0.63
N PHE A 80 5.29 -3.17 -0.22
CA PHE A 80 6.63 -3.00 -0.75
C PHE A 80 7.66 -2.87 0.38
N ASP A 81 7.41 -2.02 1.37
CA ASP A 81 8.34 -1.80 2.49
C ASP A 81 8.51 -3.06 3.35
N LEU A 82 7.42 -3.78 3.63
CA LEU A 82 7.46 -5.04 4.39
C LEU A 82 8.19 -6.15 3.62
N PHE A 83 8.06 -6.18 2.30
CA PHE A 83 8.83 -7.08 1.45
C PHE A 83 10.31 -6.67 1.45
N GLU A 84 10.63 -5.41 1.24
CA GLU A 84 12.00 -4.92 1.17
C GLU A 84 12.76 -5.18 2.49
N SER A 85 12.07 -5.09 3.62
CA SER A 85 12.61 -5.34 4.96
C SER A 85 12.66 -6.83 5.38
N ASN A 86 12.42 -7.77 4.46
CA ASN A 86 12.41 -9.22 4.74
C ASN A 86 11.37 -9.66 5.78
N VAL A 87 10.28 -8.92 5.95
CA VAL A 87 9.23 -9.26 6.93
C VAL A 87 8.20 -10.21 6.33
N ILE A 88 7.83 -10.00 5.06
CA ILE A 88 6.88 -10.84 4.32
C ILE A 88 7.52 -11.41 3.04
N SER A 89 6.95 -12.53 2.57
CA SER A 89 7.36 -13.16 1.32
C SER A 89 6.89 -12.34 0.11
N TYR A 90 7.52 -12.55 -1.05
CA TYR A 90 7.08 -11.95 -2.32
C TYR A 90 5.64 -12.37 -2.67
N GLU A 91 5.32 -13.65 -2.48
CA GLU A 91 3.99 -14.19 -2.77
C GLU A 91 2.92 -13.56 -1.87
N ASP A 92 3.21 -13.41 -0.57
CA ASP A 92 2.28 -12.78 0.37
C ASP A 92 2.12 -11.28 0.10
N ALA A 93 3.20 -10.60 -0.31
CA ALA A 93 3.14 -9.20 -0.72
C ALA A 93 2.19 -9.02 -1.91
N LEU A 94 2.35 -9.83 -2.97
CA LEU A 94 1.46 -9.77 -4.13
C LEU A 94 0.03 -10.16 -3.78
N ARG A 95 -0.19 -11.28 -3.07
CA ARG A 95 -1.54 -11.76 -2.71
C ARG A 95 -2.38 -10.70 -1.98
N ASN A 96 -1.73 -9.82 -1.22
CA ASN A 96 -2.38 -8.78 -0.44
C ASN A 96 -2.37 -7.39 -1.10
N ALA A 97 -1.84 -7.26 -2.33
CA ALA A 97 -1.78 -6.00 -3.06
C ALA A 97 -3.15 -5.57 -3.58
N ASP A 98 -3.39 -4.27 -3.63
CA ASP A 98 -4.57 -3.74 -4.32
C ASP A 98 -4.36 -3.72 -5.84
N SER A 99 -3.12 -3.47 -6.27
CA SER A 99 -2.71 -3.55 -7.67
C SER A 99 -1.53 -4.50 -7.82
N LEU A 100 -1.84 -5.76 -8.15
CA LEU A 100 -0.84 -6.83 -8.36
C LEU A 100 0.24 -6.43 -9.36
N ASN A 101 -0.16 -5.82 -10.48
CA ASN A 101 0.75 -5.46 -11.55
C ASN A 101 1.68 -4.30 -11.15
N ASP A 102 1.14 -3.27 -10.51
CA ASP A 102 1.93 -2.11 -10.10
C ASP A 102 2.92 -2.50 -9.02
N LEU A 103 2.50 -3.25 -7.99
CA LEU A 103 3.41 -3.70 -6.94
C LEU A 103 4.51 -4.59 -7.50
N ARG A 104 4.16 -5.53 -8.39
CA ARG A 104 5.15 -6.39 -9.06
C ARG A 104 6.17 -5.56 -9.85
N LEU A 105 5.71 -4.57 -10.61
CA LEU A 105 6.59 -3.70 -11.38
C LEU A 105 7.49 -2.87 -10.46
N GLN A 106 6.92 -2.32 -9.39
CA GLN A 106 7.66 -1.55 -8.39
C GLN A 106 8.75 -2.38 -7.71
N ILE A 107 8.45 -3.62 -7.31
CA ILE A 107 9.44 -4.56 -6.76
C ILE A 107 10.58 -4.77 -7.77
N LYS A 108 10.28 -5.10 -9.02
CA LYS A 108 11.32 -5.35 -10.03
C LYS A 108 12.23 -4.16 -10.29
N LEU A 109 11.68 -2.95 -10.35
CA LEU A 109 12.44 -1.75 -10.69
C LEU A 109 13.23 -1.19 -9.49
N SER A 110 12.60 -1.19 -8.31
CA SER A 110 13.07 -0.39 -7.17
C SER A 110 13.60 -1.21 -6.00
N SER A 111 13.28 -2.51 -5.91
CA SER A 111 13.75 -3.36 -4.81
C SER A 111 15.25 -3.63 -4.91
N GLN A 112 15.98 -3.42 -3.82
CA GLN A 112 17.35 -3.88 -3.66
C GLN A 112 17.36 -5.36 -3.31
N ARG A 113 16.43 -5.79 -2.44
CA ARG A 113 16.25 -7.21 -2.07
C ARG A 113 16.11 -8.10 -3.31
N ALA A 114 15.23 -7.74 -4.25
CA ALA A 114 15.02 -8.53 -5.47
C ALA A 114 16.27 -8.58 -6.36
N LYS A 115 16.98 -7.45 -6.50
CA LYS A 115 18.25 -7.40 -7.25
C LYS A 115 19.29 -8.34 -6.64
N THR A 116 19.46 -8.33 -5.32
CA THR A 116 20.44 -9.20 -4.64
C THR A 116 20.14 -10.68 -4.86
N THR A 117 18.87 -11.10 -4.81
CA THR A 117 18.47 -12.49 -5.07
C THR A 117 18.77 -12.92 -6.52
N ASP A 118 18.50 -12.06 -7.49
CA ASP A 118 18.82 -12.32 -8.90
C ASP A 118 20.34 -12.39 -9.12
N LEU A 119 21.13 -11.52 -8.47
CA LEU A 119 22.59 -11.52 -8.54
C LEU A 119 23.23 -12.80 -7.98
N SER A 120 22.67 -13.40 -6.92
CA SER A 120 23.15 -14.69 -6.38
C SER A 120 22.87 -15.88 -7.29
N SER A 121 21.81 -15.81 -8.11
CA SER A 121 21.43 -16.88 -9.04
C SER A 121 22.41 -17.02 -10.22
N GLY A 122 23.19 -15.98 -10.53
CA GLY A 122 24.17 -15.96 -11.62
C GLY A 122 25.52 -16.62 -11.28
N THR A 123 25.80 -16.94 -10.02
CA THR A 123 27.08 -17.51 -9.58
C THR A 123 27.06 -19.02 -9.32
N GLU A 124 25.88 -19.67 -9.30
CA GLU A 124 25.78 -21.11 -9.07
C GLU A 124 26.33 -21.96 -10.23
N HIS A 125 26.50 -21.38 -11.42
CA HIS A 125 27.06 -22.06 -12.60
C HIS A 125 28.59 -21.97 -12.73
N PHE A 126 29.30 -21.27 -11.82
CA PHE A 126 30.75 -21.09 -11.88
C PHE A 126 31.54 -21.97 -10.88
N ALA A 127 30.87 -22.83 -10.12
CA ALA A 127 31.50 -23.77 -9.19
C ALA A 127 31.51 -25.20 -9.75
N ILE A 128 32.17 -25.41 -10.90
CA ILE A 128 32.65 -26.74 -11.30
C ILE A 128 34.08 -26.57 -11.85
N VAL A 129 35.06 -26.84 -11.00
CA VAL A 129 36.37 -27.42 -11.36
C VAL A 129 36.70 -28.47 -10.31
#